data_AF-A0A942L9H5-F1
#
_entry.id   AF-A0A942L9H5-F1
#
_cell.length_a   1.000
_cell.length_b   1.000
_cell.length_c   1.000
_cell.angle_alpha   90.00
_cell.angle_beta   90.00
_cell.angle_gamma   90.00
#
_symmetry.space_group_name_H-M   'P 1'
#
loop_
_entity.id
_entity.type
_entity.pdbx_description
1 polymer ?
#
loop_
_entity_poly.entity_id
_entity_poly.type
_entity_poly.pdbx_seq_one_letter_code
_entity_poly.pdbx_strand_id
1 'polypeptide(L)' 'MKNTLKRACIYPKDIQCITGKSYRQSLRMLQQIKRDLHKEKEQLLSIEEFCDYTGLKHEHVEPHING' A
#
# COMPACT_ATOMS: atom_id res chain seq x y z
N MET A 1 -13.01 -2.62 -23.76
CA MET A 1 -12.33 -2.00 -22.60
C MET A 1 -11.66 -3.11 -21.82
N LYS A 2 -10.35 -3.04 -21.52
CA LYS A 2 -9.72 -4.02 -20.62
C LYS A 2 -10.33 -3.80 -19.23
N ASN A 3 -11.05 -4.82 -18.73
CA ASN A 3 -11.54 -4.81 -17.35
C ASN A 3 -10.34 -5.16 -16.45
N THR A 4 -9.54 -4.16 -16.12
CA THR A 4 -8.37 -4.34 -15.27
C THR A 4 -8.87 -4.58 -13.85
N LEU A 5 -8.50 -5.72 -13.26
CA LEU A 5 -8.79 -5.99 -11.86
C LEU A 5 -8.12 -4.89 -11.03
N LYS A 6 -8.90 -4.13 -10.26
CA LYS A 6 -8.36 -3.16 -9.30
C LYS A 6 -8.36 -3.78 -7.91
N ARG A 7 -7.20 -3.79 -7.26
CA ARG A 7 -7.05 -4.26 -5.88
C ARG A 7 -7.38 -3.11 -4.93
N ALA A 8 -8.06 -3.41 -3.81
CA ALA A 8 -8.35 -2.44 -2.74
C ALA A 8 -7.26 -2.40 -1.65
N CYS A 9 -6.39 -3.42 -1.61
CA CYS A 9 -5.31 -3.57 -0.64
C CYS A 9 -3.95 -3.28 -1.24
N ILE A 10 -3.01 -2.89 -0.38
CA ILE A 10 -1.63 -2.55 -0.75
C ILE A 10 -0.65 -3.60 -0.24
N TYR A 11 0.38 -3.91 -1.04
CA TYR A 11 1.42 -4.88 -0.72
C TYR A 11 2.81 -4.24 -0.73
N PRO A 12 3.84 -4.89 -0.17
CA PRO A 12 5.19 -4.34 -0.12
C PRO A 12 5.75 -3.95 -1.50
N LYS A 13 5.34 -4.65 -2.57
CA LYS A 13 5.75 -4.33 -3.93
C LYS A 13 5.16 -3.02 -4.44
N ASP A 14 3.89 -2.77 -4.12
CA ASP A 14 3.20 -1.52 -4.45
C ASP A 14 3.87 -0.35 -3.71
N ILE A 15 4.12 -0.50 -2.41
CA ILE A 15 4.82 0.49 -1.58
C ILE A 15 6.22 0.78 -2.13
N GLN A 16 6.94 -0.25 -2.59
CA GLN A 16 8.23 -0.08 -3.25
C GLN A 16 8.11 0.79 -4.50
N CYS A 17 7.13 0.51 -5.37
CA CYS A 17 6.92 1.28 -6.60
C CYS A 17 6.53 2.74 -6.30
N ILE A 18 5.67 2.97 -5.31
CA ILE A 18 5.19 4.30 -4.91
C ILE A 18 6.30 5.14 -4.28
N THR A 19 7.12 4.54 -3.41
CA THR A 19 8.08 5.29 -2.57
C THR A 19 9.53 5.27 -3.08
N GLY A 20 9.84 4.42 -4.06
CA GLY A 20 11.20 4.18 -4.54
C GLY A 20 12.13 3.48 -3.54
N LYS A 21 11.61 3.03 -2.38
CA LYS A 21 12.41 2.34 -1.36
C LYS A 21 12.74 0.90 -1.76
N SER A 22 13.73 0.32 -1.09
CA SER A 22 13.99 -1.11 -1.23
C SER A 22 12.77 -1.95 -0.79
N TYR A 23 12.63 -3.16 -1.33
CA TYR A 23 11.55 -4.07 -0.92
C TYR A 23 11.55 -4.34 0.59
N ARG A 24 12.73 -4.48 1.20
CA ARG A 24 12.88 -4.68 2.66
C ARG A 24 12.36 -3.49 3.46
N GLN A 25 12.68 -2.26 3.05
CA GLN A 25 12.15 -1.06 3.70
C GLN A 25 10.64 -0.95 3.51
N SER A 26 10.13 -1.29 2.33
CA SER A 26 8.69 -1.26 2.02
C SER A 26 7.90 -2.26 2.87
N LEU A 27 8.43 -3.48 3.07
CA LEU A 27 7.87 -4.47 3.99
C LEU A 27 7.87 -3.97 5.44
N ARG A 28 8.95 -3.34 5.90
CA ARG A 28 9.03 -2.72 7.24
C ARG A 28 7.98 -1.61 7.39
N MET A 29 7.80 -0.79 6.36
CA MET A 29 6.81 0.28 6.36
C MET A 29 5.39 -0.31 6.45
N LEU A 30 5.05 -1.30 5.64
CA LEU A 30 3.77 -2.00 5.72
C LEU A 30 3.50 -2.54 7.14
N GLN A 31 4.48 -3.22 7.73
CA GLN A 31 4.34 -3.79 9.08
C GLN A 31 4.21 -2.70 10.14
N GLN A 32 4.93 -1.58 10.00
CA GLN A 32 4.82 -0.45 10.92
C GLN A 32 3.41 0.15 10.86
N ILE A 33 2.92 0.46 9.67
CA ILE A 33 1.56 1.00 9.47
C ILE A 33 0.52 0.06 10.08
N LYS A 34 0.61 -1.25 9.80
CA LYS A 34 -0.31 -2.23 10.38
C LYS A 34 -0.26 -2.25 11.91
N ARG A 35 0.93 -2.19 12.52
CA ARG A 35 1.06 -2.14 13.99
C ARG A 35 0.43 -0.89 14.58
N ASP A 36 0.67 0.26 13.96
CA ASP A 36 0.19 1.56 14.44
C ASP A 36 -1.33 1.70 14.28
N LEU A 37 -1.91 1.02 13.29
CA LEU A 37 -3.35 0.87 13.12
C LEU A 37 -3.96 -0.30 13.91
N HIS A 38 -3.19 -0.93 14.80
CA HIS A 38 -3.61 -2.09 15.60
C HIS A 38 -4.20 -3.24 14.77
N LYS A 39 -3.68 -3.46 13.56
CA LYS A 39 -4.10 -4.55 12.68
C LYS A 39 -3.39 -5.85 12.98
N GLU A 40 -4.15 -6.93 12.95
CA GLU A 40 -3.63 -8.29 13.04
C GLU A 40 -2.80 -8.68 11.81
N LYS A 41 -1.97 -9.71 11.97
CA LYS A 41 -1.04 -10.15 10.92
C LYS A 41 -1.76 -10.57 9.64
N GLU A 42 -2.94 -11.15 9.76
CA GLU A 42 -3.79 -11.65 8.66
C GLU A 42 -4.62 -10.53 8.02
N GLN A 43 -4.85 -9.42 8.72
CA GLN A 43 -5.64 -8.31 8.19
C GLN A 43 -4.89 -7.59 7.05
N LEU A 44 -5.62 -7.15 6.05
CA LEU A 44 -5.05 -6.40 4.94
C LEU A 44 -4.89 -4.91 5.32
N LEU A 45 -3.94 -4.24 4.67
CA LEU A 45 -3.86 -2.78 4.66
C LEU A 45 -4.51 -2.28 3.36
N SER A 46 -5.50 -1.41 3.46
CA SER A 46 -6.15 -0.82 2.29
C SER A 46 -5.28 0.29 1.68
N ILE A 47 -5.56 0.63 0.42
CA ILE A 47 -4.92 1.77 -0.25
C ILE A 47 -5.28 3.08 0.48
N GLU A 48 -6.53 3.19 0.94
CA GLU A 48 -7.03 4.34 1.70
C GLU A 48 -6.28 4.51 3.02
N GLU A 49 -6.19 3.44 3.83
CA GLU A 49 -5.44 3.44 5.10
C GLU A 49 -3.96 3.82 4.90
N PHE A 50 -3.36 3.37 3.79
CA PHE A 50 -2.01 3.75 3.44
C PHE A 50 -1.89 5.23 3.08
N CYS A 51 -2.83 5.76 2.28
CA CYS A 51 -2.87 7.17 1.92
C CYS A 51 -3.03 8.05 3.16
N ASP A 52 -4.00 7.72 4.03
CA ASP A 52 -4.27 8.44 5.28
C ASP A 52 -3.06 8.44 6.21
N TYR A 53 -2.40 7.29 6.35
CA TYR A 53 -1.21 7.18 7.20
C TYR A 53 -0.01 7.94 6.64
N THR A 54 0.24 7.87 5.33
CA THR A 54 1.44 8.45 4.70
C THR A 54 1.28 9.92 4.29
N GLY A 55 0.04 10.42 4.26
CA GLY A 55 -0.29 11.74 3.70
C GLY A 55 -0.20 11.80 2.16
N LEU A 56 0.02 10.65 1.49
CA LEU A 56 -0.01 10.58 0.04
C LEU A 56 -1.45 10.63 -0.44
N LYS A 57 -1.69 11.41 -1.50
CA LYS A 57 -3.01 11.44 -2.13
C LYS A 57 -3.24 10.20 -2.99
N HIS A 58 -4.48 9.73 -3.03
CA HIS A 58 -4.86 8.56 -3.82
C HIS A 58 -4.48 8.69 -5.31
N GLU A 59 -4.60 9.90 -5.87
CA GLU A 59 -4.22 10.22 -7.27
C GLU A 59 -2.73 9.97 -7.58
N HIS A 60 -1.86 10.04 -6.57
CA HIS A 60 -0.43 9.76 -6.72
C HIS A 60 -0.10 8.28 -6.51
N VAL A 61 -0.98 7.52 -5.85
CA VAL A 61 -0.77 6.12 -5.50
C VAL A 61 -1.34 5.19 -6.57
N GLU A 62 -2.54 5.48 -7.05
CA GLU A 62 -3.28 4.64 -8.00
C GLU A 62 -2.48 4.23 -9.26
N PRO A 63 -1.69 5.10 -9.91
CA PRO A 63 -0.94 4.75 -11.12
C PRO A 63 0.12 3.64 -10.91
N HIS A 64 0.53 3.40 -9.66
CA HIS A 64 1.55 2.42 -9.32
C HIS A 64 0.99 1.06 -8.90
N ILE A 65 -0.34 0.93 -8.79
CA ILE A 65 -1.02 -0.28 -8.35
C ILE A 65 -1.64 -0.96 -9.56
N ASN A 66 -1.03 -2.07 -10.00
CA ASN A 66 -1.57 -2.93 -11.04
C ASN A 66 -2.16 -4.19 -10.41
N GLY A 67 -3.38 -4.58 -10.78
CA GLY A 67 -3.99 -5.85 -10.37
C GLY A 67 -3.89 -6.93 -11.44
#